data_AF-A0A849M968-F1
#
_entry.id   AF-A0A849M968-F1
#
_cell.length_a   1.000
_cell.length_b   1.000
_cell.length_c   1.000
_cell.angle_alpha   90.00
_cell.angle_beta   90.00
_cell.angle_gamma   90.00
#
_symmetry.space_group_name_H-M   'P 1'
#
loop_
_entity.id
_entity.type
_entity.pdbx_description
1 polymer ?
#
loop_
_entity_poly.entity_id
_entity_poly.type
_entity_poly.pdbx_seq_one_letter_code
_entity_poly.pdbx_strand_id
1 'polypeptide(L)'
;MSDFLDKLKKSAEGSYSTVRNNAINLKDIAGDYGKIAKLKFELHQLKSAREKKMALLGETVFPYLLENNTKALKTHDTLQMLLDEIKNTDNQIELVQHAISDISKREKAPKPQDHKKMHAEIELLEQQIETQLEELHAVKKALEK
;
A
#
# COMPACT_ATOMS: atom_id res chain seq x y z
N MET A 1 -29.85 47.17 16.72
CA MET A 1 -30.20 45.96 15.95
C MET A 1 -29.18 45.61 14.85
N SER A 2 -28.32 46.54 14.39
CA SER A 2 -27.26 46.25 13.41
C SER A 2 -26.20 45.26 13.92
N ASP A 3 -25.76 45.40 15.19
CA ASP A 3 -24.69 44.58 15.77
C ASP A 3 -25.00 43.07 15.90
N PHE A 4 -26.28 42.71 16.04
CA PHE A 4 -26.69 41.30 16.16
C PHE A 4 -26.74 40.62 14.78
N LEU A 5 -27.21 41.35 13.76
CA LEU A 5 -27.19 40.89 12.37
C LEU A 5 -25.77 40.80 11.82
N ASP A 6 -24.88 41.73 12.18
CA ASP A 6 -23.47 41.67 11.77
C ASP A 6 -22.70 40.54 12.46
N LYS A 7 -23.02 40.21 13.73
CA LYS A 7 -22.45 39.04 14.42
C LYS A 7 -22.94 37.72 13.82
N LEU A 8 -24.23 37.61 13.48
CA LEU A 8 -24.78 36.44 12.79
C LEU A 8 -24.18 36.27 11.39
N LYS A 9 -24.02 37.37 10.64
CA LYS A 9 -23.40 37.36 9.33
C LYS A 9 -21.92 36.94 9.39
N LYS A 10 -21.13 37.52 10.31
CA LYS A 10 -19.74 37.10 10.54
C LYS A 10 -19.61 35.66 11.02
N SER A 11 -20.53 35.20 11.86
CA SER A 11 -20.55 33.80 12.31
C SER A 11 -20.89 32.86 11.16
N ALA A 12 -21.84 33.21 10.29
CA ALA A 12 -22.19 32.42 9.12
C ALA A 12 -21.09 32.41 8.06
N GLU A 13 -20.42 33.55 7.81
CA GLU A 13 -19.25 33.65 6.94
C GLU A 13 -18.07 32.83 7.48
N GLY A 14 -17.83 32.86 8.79
CA GLY A 14 -16.84 32.03 9.47
C GLY A 14 -17.17 30.53 9.45
N SER A 15 -18.44 30.16 9.59
CA SER A 15 -18.91 28.77 9.44
C SER A 15 -18.76 28.29 8.00
N TYR A 16 -19.07 29.12 7.01
CA TYR A 16 -18.94 28.77 5.60
C TYR A 16 -17.48 28.58 5.17
N SER A 17 -16.57 29.46 5.61
CA SER A 17 -15.14 29.28 5.37
C SER A 17 -14.60 28.03 6.06
N THR A 18 -15.10 27.72 7.26
CA THR A 18 -14.71 26.51 8.02
C THR A 18 -15.20 25.25 7.32
N VAL A 19 -16.46 25.21 6.87
CA VAL A 19 -17.03 24.07 6.13
C VAL A 19 -16.32 23.88 4.79
N ARG A 20 -16.04 24.98 4.07
CA ARG A 20 -15.29 24.92 2.80
C ARG A 20 -13.87 24.40 3.00
N ASN A 21 -13.16 24.87 4.01
CA ASN A 21 -11.81 24.39 4.32
C ASN A 21 -11.84 22.92 4.77
N ASN A 22 -12.84 22.51 5.55
CA ASN A 22 -13.02 21.11 5.94
C ASN A 22 -13.32 20.21 4.73
N ALA A 23 -14.15 20.65 3.79
CA ALA A 23 -14.46 19.90 2.57
C ALA A 23 -13.25 19.76 1.63
N ILE A 24 -12.43 20.82 1.51
CA ILE A 24 -11.17 20.79 0.75
C ILE A 24 -10.20 19.81 1.40
N ASN A 25 -10.03 19.89 2.73
CA ASN A 25 -9.18 18.97 3.47
C ASN A 25 -9.65 17.51 3.37
N LEU A 26 -10.96 17.26 3.42
CA LEU A 26 -11.53 15.91 3.26
C LEU A 26 -11.30 15.35 1.85
N LYS A 27 -11.40 16.20 0.81
CA LYS A 27 -11.11 15.80 -0.57
C LYS A 27 -9.63 15.43 -0.75
N ASP A 28 -8.73 16.22 -0.16
CA ASP A 28 -7.29 15.97 -0.25
C ASP A 28 -6.91 14.69 0.51
N ILE A 29 -7.54 14.46 1.68
CA ILE A 29 -7.40 13.22 2.45
C ILE A 29 -7.91 12.02 1.65
N ALA A 30 -9.13 12.05 1.11
CA ALA A 30 -9.66 10.95 0.30
C ALA A 30 -8.78 10.69 -0.94
N GLY A 31 -8.20 11.74 -1.53
CA GLY A 31 -7.23 11.64 -2.61
C GLY A 31 -5.93 10.94 -2.20
N ASP A 32 -5.38 11.27 -1.02
CA ASP A 32 -4.14 10.68 -0.52
C ASP A 32 -4.32 9.26 -0.02
N TYR A 33 -5.47 8.94 0.58
CA TYR A 33 -5.86 7.56 0.89
C TYR A 33 -6.04 6.70 -0.35
N GLY A 34 -6.71 7.22 -1.38
CA GLY A 34 -6.85 6.51 -2.65
C GLY A 34 -5.50 6.18 -3.27
N LYS A 35 -4.53 7.11 -3.16
CA LYS A 35 -3.14 6.86 -3.60
C LYS A 35 -2.44 5.82 -2.74
N ILE A 36 -2.56 5.90 -1.41
CA ILE A 36 -1.95 4.91 -0.48
C ILE A 36 -2.53 3.53 -0.75
N ALA A 37 -3.85 3.38 -0.85
CA ALA A 37 -4.51 2.11 -1.11
C ALA A 37 -4.06 1.50 -2.45
N LYS A 38 -3.97 2.32 -3.50
CA LYS A 38 -3.43 1.89 -4.79
C LYS A 38 -1.98 1.40 -4.67
N LEU A 39 -1.12 2.15 -3.98
CA LEU A 39 0.28 1.79 -3.78
C LEU A 39 0.44 0.54 -2.91
N LYS A 40 -0.40 0.35 -1.88
CA LYS A 40 -0.45 -0.88 -1.06
C LYS A 40 -0.83 -2.10 -1.90
N PHE A 41 -1.82 -1.95 -2.78
CA PHE A 41 -2.22 -3.01 -3.70
C PHE A 41 -1.11 -3.35 -4.70
N GLU A 42 -0.42 -2.35 -5.24
CA GLU A 42 0.76 -2.53 -6.09
C GLU A 42 1.90 -3.23 -5.34
N LEU A 43 2.16 -2.82 -4.10
CA LEU A 43 3.15 -3.46 -3.22
C LEU A 43 2.83 -4.95 -2.98
N HIS A 44 1.56 -5.28 -2.75
CA HIS A 44 1.12 -6.66 -2.57
C HIS A 44 1.39 -7.51 -3.83
N GLN A 45 1.06 -6.97 -5.02
CA GLN A 45 1.35 -7.65 -6.28
C GLN A 45 2.85 -7.87 -6.50
N LEU A 46 3.67 -6.86 -6.22
CA LEU A 46 5.13 -6.97 -6.34
C LEU A 46 5.71 -8.01 -5.38
N LYS A 47 5.24 -8.06 -4.13
CA LYS A 47 5.64 -9.08 -3.15
C LYS A 47 5.25 -10.50 -3.61
N SER A 48 4.03 -10.67 -4.14
CA SER A 48 3.60 -11.95 -4.69
C SER A 48 4.43 -12.38 -5.91
N ALA A 49 4.76 -11.44 -6.80
CA ALA A 49 5.63 -11.70 -7.94
C ALA A 49 7.05 -12.10 -7.50
N ARG A 50 7.60 -11.43 -6.49
CA ARG A 50 8.89 -11.77 -5.88
C ARG A 50 8.89 -13.19 -5.32
N GLU A 51 7.85 -13.55 -4.57
CA GLU A 51 7.72 -14.88 -3.98
C GLU A 51 7.72 -15.99 -5.05
N LYS A 52 6.96 -15.79 -6.14
CA LYS A 52 6.95 -16.72 -7.28
C LYS A 52 8.32 -16.87 -7.93
N LYS A 53 9.05 -15.76 -8.14
CA LYS A 53 10.41 -15.80 -8.69
C LYS A 53 11.41 -16.48 -7.75
N MET A 54 11.28 -16.27 -6.45
CA MET A 54 12.10 -16.95 -5.43
C MET A 54 11.81 -18.46 -5.38
N ALA A 55 10.56 -18.87 -5.55
CA ALA A 55 10.19 -20.28 -5.69
C ALA A 55 10.85 -20.90 -6.93
N LEU A 56 10.75 -20.22 -8.09
CA LEU A 56 11.40 -20.66 -9.33
C LEU A 56 12.94 -20.74 -9.17
N LEU A 57 13.54 -19.81 -8.43
CA LEU A 57 14.97 -19.85 -8.12
C LEU A 57 15.32 -21.09 -7.30
N GLY A 58 14.51 -21.40 -6.29
CA GLY A 58 14.62 -22.64 -5.51
C GLY A 58 14.55 -23.88 -6.39
N GLU A 59 13.53 -23.97 -7.25
CA GLU A 59 13.36 -25.08 -8.21
C GLU A 59 14.54 -25.22 -9.17
N THR A 60 15.09 -24.09 -9.61
CA THR A 60 16.25 -24.07 -10.53
C THR A 60 17.52 -24.51 -9.82
N VAL A 61 17.74 -24.10 -8.56
CA VAL A 61 19.00 -24.33 -7.85
C VAL A 61 19.03 -25.68 -7.14
N PHE A 62 17.88 -26.17 -6.66
CA PHE A 62 17.78 -27.37 -5.82
C PHE A 62 18.36 -28.65 -6.47
N PRO A 63 18.13 -28.97 -7.75
CA PRO A 63 18.71 -30.16 -8.39
C PRO A 63 20.25 -30.15 -8.38
N TYR A 64 20.86 -29.00 -8.65
CA TYR A 64 22.32 -28.87 -8.68
C TYR A 64 22.96 -28.93 -7.30
N LEU A 65 22.23 -28.53 -6.25
CA LEU A 65 22.66 -28.71 -4.87
C LEU A 65 22.63 -30.18 -4.46
N LEU A 66 21.59 -30.93 -4.85
CA LEU A 66 21.49 -32.36 -4.59
C LEU A 66 22.61 -33.16 -5.25
N GLU A 67 22.98 -32.80 -6.48
CA GLU A 67 24.07 -33.45 -7.22
C GLU A 67 25.47 -32.96 -6.83
N ASN A 68 25.57 -32.04 -5.85
CA ASN A 68 26.82 -31.38 -5.45
C ASN A 68 27.56 -30.72 -6.64
N ASN A 69 26.83 -30.38 -7.70
CA ASN A 69 27.36 -29.87 -8.96
C ASN A 69 27.16 -28.35 -9.09
N THR A 70 27.74 -27.62 -8.14
CA THR A 70 27.65 -26.15 -8.07
C THR A 70 28.34 -25.43 -9.24
N LYS A 71 29.22 -26.12 -9.97
CA LYS A 71 29.88 -25.57 -11.17
C LYS A 71 28.92 -25.43 -12.34
N ALA A 72 28.02 -26.40 -12.54
CA ALA A 72 27.00 -26.35 -13.59
C ALA A 72 25.95 -25.24 -13.35
N LEU A 73 25.77 -24.84 -12.09
CA LEU A 73 24.90 -23.71 -11.72
C LEU A 73 25.37 -22.39 -12.36
N LYS A 74 26.69 -22.18 -12.46
CA LYS A 74 27.29 -20.96 -13.03
C LYS A 74 27.12 -20.87 -14.55
N THR A 75 26.87 -21.99 -15.20
CA THR A 75 26.63 -22.08 -16.65
C THR A 75 25.14 -22.14 -16.99
N HIS A 76 24.26 -21.98 -16.01
CA HIS A 76 22.82 -22.02 -16.23
C HIS A 76 22.33 -20.73 -16.89
N ASP A 77 21.87 -20.84 -18.13
CA ASP A 77 21.58 -19.69 -19.02
C ASP A 77 20.57 -18.69 -18.42
N THR A 78 19.60 -19.16 -17.66
CA THR A 78 18.50 -18.32 -17.15
C THR A 78 18.68 -17.92 -15.68
N LEU A 79 19.69 -18.43 -14.97
CA LEU A 79 19.84 -18.18 -13.54
C LEU A 79 20.20 -16.73 -13.26
N GLN A 80 21.13 -16.17 -14.04
CA GLN A 80 21.54 -14.77 -13.90
C GLN A 80 20.36 -13.82 -14.18
N MET A 81 19.59 -14.09 -15.23
CA MET A 81 18.38 -13.33 -15.57
C MET A 81 17.36 -13.36 -14.43
N LEU A 82 17.12 -14.53 -13.83
CA LEU A 82 16.20 -14.68 -12.71
C LEU A 82 16.65 -13.91 -11.47
N LEU A 83 17.95 -13.91 -11.17
CA LEU A 83 18.52 -13.12 -10.06
C LEU A 83 18.37 -11.62 -10.31
N ASP A 84 18.65 -11.15 -11.52
CA ASP A 84 18.50 -9.75 -11.91
C ASP A 84 17.03 -9.30 -11.84
N GLU A 85 16.11 -10.18 -12.24
CA GLU A 85 14.67 -9.95 -12.13
C GLU A 85 14.19 -9.84 -10.68
N ILE A 86 14.68 -10.69 -9.77
CA ILE A 86 14.37 -10.63 -8.34
C ILE A 86 14.90 -9.32 -7.76
N LYS A 87 16.15 -8.96 -8.07
CA LYS A 87 16.76 -7.70 -7.61
C LYS A 87 15.98 -6.48 -8.11
N ASN A 88 15.53 -6.50 -9.36
CA ASN A 88 14.70 -5.41 -9.89
C ASN A 88 13.35 -5.33 -9.16
N THR A 89 12.72 -6.47 -8.88
CA THR A 89 11.48 -6.50 -8.09
C THR A 89 11.69 -5.98 -6.66
N ASP A 90 12.83 -6.28 -6.03
CA ASP A 90 13.18 -5.76 -4.70
C ASP A 90 13.33 -4.23 -4.71
N ASN A 91 14.02 -3.68 -5.71
CA ASN A 91 14.11 -2.23 -5.88
C ASN A 91 12.73 -1.58 -6.07
N GLN A 92 11.83 -2.19 -6.83
CA GLN A 92 10.47 -1.68 -7.02
C GLN A 92 9.66 -1.70 -5.72
N ILE A 93 9.79 -2.77 -4.93
CA ILE A 93 9.17 -2.88 -3.61
C ILE A 93 9.64 -1.74 -2.70
N GLU A 94 10.96 -1.49 -2.64
CA GLU A 94 11.53 -0.42 -1.81
C GLU A 94 11.01 0.96 -2.25
N LEU A 95 10.97 1.24 -3.55
CA LEU A 95 10.46 2.51 -4.09
C LEU A 95 8.99 2.74 -3.71
N VAL A 96 8.14 1.71 -3.84
CA VAL A 96 6.71 1.80 -3.48
C VAL A 96 6.55 1.96 -1.97
N GLN A 97 7.35 1.27 -1.14
CA GLN A 97 7.34 1.45 0.31
C GLN A 97 7.75 2.86 0.73
N HIS A 98 8.77 3.42 0.09
CA HIS A 98 9.18 4.81 0.30
C HIS A 98 8.06 5.79 -0.08
N ALA A 99 7.40 5.58 -1.24
CA ALA A 99 6.29 6.41 -1.68
C ALA A 99 5.11 6.37 -0.68
N ILE A 100 4.75 5.19 -0.16
CA ILE A 100 3.72 5.06 0.88
C ILE A 100 4.15 5.81 2.14
N SER A 101 5.40 5.63 2.60
CA SER A 101 5.93 6.29 3.80
C SER A 101 5.89 7.81 3.68
N ASP A 102 6.24 8.36 2.52
CA ASP A 102 6.27 9.80 2.29
C ASP A 102 4.87 10.41 2.30
N ILE A 103 3.87 9.73 1.72
CA ILE A 103 2.47 10.18 1.79
C ILE A 103 1.97 10.10 3.24
N SER A 104 2.21 8.99 3.94
CA SER A 104 1.80 8.83 5.34
C SER A 104 2.47 9.82 6.30
N LYS A 105 3.71 10.27 6.03
CA LYS A 105 4.39 11.30 6.83
C LYS A 105 3.78 12.69 6.61
N ARG A 106 3.33 13.01 5.39
CA ARG A 106 2.60 14.26 5.11
C ARG A 106 1.30 14.36 5.89
N GLU A 107 0.67 13.22 6.22
CA GLU A 107 -0.57 13.19 6.99
C GLU A 107 -0.40 13.37 8.51
N LYS A 108 0.79 13.15 9.08
CA LYS A 108 1.07 13.23 10.53
C LYS A 108 1.24 14.64 11.09
N ALA A 109 1.03 15.69 10.29
CA ALA A 109 0.86 17.04 10.82
C ALA A 109 -0.36 17.08 11.77
N PRO A 110 -0.35 17.87 12.87
CA PRO A 110 -1.39 17.78 13.90
C PRO A 110 -2.76 18.17 13.32
N LYS A 111 -3.60 17.17 13.07
CA LYS A 111 -4.97 17.33 12.54
C LYS A 111 -5.99 17.34 13.71
N PRO A 112 -7.10 18.10 13.59
CA PRO A 112 -8.16 18.15 14.60
C PRO A 112 -8.79 16.79 14.93
N GLN A 113 -9.47 16.71 16.08
CA GLN A 113 -9.88 15.47 16.77
C GLN A 113 -10.75 14.50 15.93
N ASP A 114 -11.54 15.00 14.97
CA ASP A 114 -12.38 14.18 14.08
C ASP A 114 -11.57 13.35 13.07
N HIS A 115 -10.34 13.77 12.75
CA HIS A 115 -9.48 13.05 11.82
C HIS A 115 -9.01 11.69 12.36
N LYS A 116 -8.84 11.56 13.68
CA LYS A 116 -8.40 10.29 14.29
C LYS A 116 -9.45 9.17 14.17
N LYS A 117 -10.74 9.51 14.19
CA LYS A 117 -11.83 8.53 14.05
C LYS A 117 -11.87 7.95 12.63
N MET A 118 -11.74 8.82 11.63
CA MET A 118 -11.74 8.42 10.23
C MET A 118 -10.51 7.57 9.88
N HIS A 119 -9.33 7.90 10.43
CA HIS A 119 -8.13 7.05 10.34
C HIS A 119 -8.37 5.64 10.91
N ALA A 120 -8.96 5.55 12.09
CA ALA A 120 -9.24 4.26 12.73
C ALA A 120 -10.26 3.42 11.94
N GLU A 121 -11.30 4.04 11.37
CA GLU A 121 -12.27 3.34 10.51
C GLU A 121 -11.61 2.81 9.23
N ILE A 122 -10.68 3.55 8.64
CA ILE A 122 -9.97 3.12 7.42
C ILE A 122 -8.98 1.99 7.73
N GLU A 123 -8.22 2.05 8.83
CA GLU A 123 -7.35 0.94 9.25
C GLU A 123 -8.15 -0.35 9.50
N LEU A 124 -9.35 -0.23 10.08
CA LEU A 124 -10.22 -1.36 10.34
C LEU A 124 -10.77 -1.99 9.05
N LEU A 125 -11.10 -1.15 8.05
CA LEU A 125 -11.48 -1.62 6.72
C LEU A 125 -10.30 -2.28 5.99
N GLU A 126 -9.08 -1.76 6.12
CA GLU A 126 -7.88 -2.38 5.54
C GLU A 126 -7.64 -3.79 6.10
N GLN A 127 -7.74 -3.96 7.41
CA GLN A 127 -7.61 -5.29 8.05
C GLN A 127 -8.68 -6.27 7.56
N GLN A 128 -9.92 -5.81 7.38
CA GLN A 128 -11.00 -6.63 6.85
C GLN A 128 -10.75 -7.08 5.40
N ILE A 129 -10.25 -6.17 4.56
CA ILE A 129 -9.90 -6.49 3.17
C ILE A 129 -8.75 -7.50 3.13
N GLU A 130 -7.74 -7.34 3.98
CA GLU A 130 -6.59 -8.25 4.06
C GLU A 130 -7.04 -9.66 4.47
N THR A 131 -7.92 -9.76 5.46
CA THR A 131 -8.52 -11.03 5.90
C THR A 131 -9.36 -11.68 4.78
N GLN A 132 -10.18 -10.91 4.07
CA GLN A 132 -10.99 -11.43 2.95
C GLN A 132 -10.12 -11.90 1.77
N LEU A 133 -9.00 -11.23 1.51
CA LEU A 133 -8.05 -11.67 0.48
C LEU A 133 -7.38 -12.99 0.86
N GLU A 134 -6.99 -13.16 2.13
CA GLU A 134 -6.45 -14.42 2.65
C GLU A 134 -7.46 -15.56 2.55
N GLU A 135 -8.73 -15.32 2.92
CA GLU A 135 -9.82 -16.28 2.79
C GLU A 135 -10.06 -16.69 1.34
N LEU A 136 -10.11 -15.72 0.40
CA LEU A 136 -10.24 -16.01 -1.02
C LEU A 136 -9.05 -16.81 -1.55
N HIS A 137 -7.84 -16.52 -1.09
CA HIS A 137 -6.65 -17.26 -1.47
C HIS A 137 -6.69 -18.71 -0.93
N ALA A 138 -7.20 -18.91 0.29
CA ALA A 138 -7.40 -20.24 0.86
C ALA A 138 -8.46 -21.05 0.09
N VAL A 139 -9.59 -20.43 -0.26
CA VAL A 139 -10.66 -21.05 -1.06
C VAL A 139 -10.16 -21.44 -2.44
N LYS A 140 -9.43 -20.55 -3.12
CA LYS A 140 -8.83 -20.85 -4.42
C LYS A 140 -7.87 -22.05 -4.34
N LYS A 141 -7.03 -22.11 -3.31
CA LYS A 141 -6.08 -23.21 -3.08
C LYS A 141 -6.77 -24.55 -2.75
N ALA A 142 -7.97 -24.50 -2.18
CA ALA A 142 -8.81 -25.67 -1.94
C ALA A 142 -9.52 -26.18 -3.21
N LEU A 143 -9.81 -25.28 -4.16
CA LEU A 143 -10.43 -25.61 -5.46
C LEU A 143 -9.43 -26.12 -6.51
N GLU A 144 -8.13 -25.84 -6.35
CA GLU A 144 -7.05 -26.35 -7.21
C GLU A 144 -6.54 -27.76 -6.79
N LYS A 145 -7.14 -28.38 -5.76
CA LYS A 145 -6.89 -29.75 -5.30
C LYS A 145 -7.99 -30.70 -5.78
#